data_AF-A0A804LYL7-F1
#
_entry.id   AF-A0A804LYL7-F1
#
_cell.length_a   1.000
_cell.length_b   1.000
_cell.length_c   1.000
_cell.angle_alpha   90.00
_cell.angle_beta   90.00
_cell.angle_gamma   90.00
#
_symmetry.space_group_name_H-M   'P 1'
#
loop_
_entity.id
_entity.type
_entity.pdbx_description
1 polymer ?
#
loop_
_entity_poly.entity_id
_entity_poly.type
_entity_poly.pdbx_seq_one_letter_code
_entity_poly.pdbx_strand_id
1 'polypeptide(L)'
;MEEKSSFIWQIDGFSSLLDKQEGWTNSGYFKIKDLNWYLQLNLKDRKSGDEREYVSLILVLSKTSGLEPDTIVEASFKLLIYDQAYGRHSEHEFSHRFQTTESSRSSGISCMILVYTLKEPSSGFIVGDSCVFGVELIKFTTAKVKDGSGTLHVQKRIGFCSAREAYTWIINDFLSLKGRCYSPEFEIGGHKWYLTMYPSGTGIDGDKEILSLYLHMAKPNGDASLQNSGVLVEVSLSIKDKVTSNRKTMTGRCQLQATEGEGWGWSNFMATKSVKDWYLVKGSCLIEADVAILGSSKMN
;
A
#
# COMPACT_ATOMS: atom_id res chain seq x y z
N MET A 1 9.38 -15.72 34.11
CA MET A 1 10.19 -15.74 32.87
C MET A 1 9.71 -14.54 32.08
N GLU A 2 10.56 -13.53 31.92
CA GLU A 2 10.21 -12.31 31.18
C GLU A 2 9.87 -12.70 29.74
N GLU A 3 8.66 -12.41 29.29
CA GLU A 3 8.28 -12.70 27.90
C GLU A 3 9.12 -11.86 26.96
N LYS A 4 9.84 -12.53 26.05
CA LYS A 4 10.68 -11.88 25.05
C LYS A 4 9.84 -10.89 24.24
N SER A 5 10.14 -9.60 24.39
CA SER A 5 9.48 -8.49 23.68
C SER A 5 10.26 -8.01 22.45
N SER A 6 11.49 -8.49 22.25
CA SER A 6 12.35 -8.04 21.15
C SER A 6 13.01 -9.19 20.40
N PHE A 7 13.38 -8.92 19.15
CA PHE A 7 14.17 -9.80 18.32
C PHE A 7 15.29 -9.01 17.65
N ILE A 8 16.49 -9.58 17.68
CA ILE A 8 17.69 -9.01 17.09
C ILE A 8 18.19 -9.97 16.01
N TRP A 9 18.50 -9.42 14.84
CA TRP A 9 18.99 -10.13 13.68
C TRP A 9 20.32 -9.52 13.22
N GLN A 10 21.41 -10.20 13.58
CA GLN A 10 22.74 -9.89 13.07
C GLN A 10 22.98 -10.59 11.74
N ILE A 11 23.52 -9.86 10.78
CA ILE A 11 23.95 -10.36 9.48
C ILE A 11 25.45 -10.16 9.38
N ASP A 12 26.20 -11.25 9.35
CA ASP A 12 27.64 -11.26 9.09
C ASP A 12 27.90 -11.35 7.57
N GLY A 13 29.06 -10.85 7.12
CA GLY A 13 29.36 -10.80 5.69
C GLY A 13 28.50 -9.76 4.95
N PHE A 14 28.13 -8.68 5.64
CA PHE A 14 27.11 -7.74 5.19
C PHE A 14 27.48 -7.02 3.88
N SER A 15 28.76 -6.74 3.67
CA SER A 15 29.29 -6.23 2.40
C SER A 15 28.91 -7.12 1.20
N SER A 16 29.05 -8.43 1.34
CA SER A 16 28.69 -9.40 0.30
C SER A 16 27.19 -9.44 0.03
N LEU A 17 26.37 -9.27 1.08
CA LEU A 17 24.92 -9.18 0.92
C LEU A 17 24.54 -7.91 0.14
N LEU A 18 25.12 -6.76 0.50
CA LEU A 18 24.87 -5.49 -0.19
C LEU A 18 25.16 -5.58 -1.70
N ASP A 19 26.25 -6.21 -2.09
CA ASP A 19 26.64 -6.32 -3.49
C ASP A 19 25.68 -7.24 -4.26
N LYS A 20 25.33 -8.38 -3.67
CA LYS A 20 24.62 -9.48 -4.35
C LYS A 20 23.10 -9.45 -4.22
N GLN A 21 22.54 -8.68 -3.28
CA GLN A 21 21.11 -8.78 -3.02
C GLN A 21 20.28 -8.32 -4.23
N GLU A 22 19.27 -9.12 -4.57
CA GLU A 22 18.15 -8.76 -5.43
C GLU A 22 16.86 -9.06 -4.65
N GLY A 23 16.00 -8.04 -4.47
CA GLY A 23 14.73 -8.18 -3.77
C GLY A 23 14.84 -8.25 -2.24
N TRP A 24 13.91 -8.98 -1.62
CA TRP A 24 13.75 -9.06 -0.17
C TRP A 24 14.46 -10.28 0.43
N THR A 25 15.16 -10.09 1.54
CA THR A 25 15.75 -11.15 2.36
C THR A 25 14.99 -11.28 3.67
N ASN A 26 14.61 -12.51 4.03
CA ASN A 26 13.88 -12.76 5.27
C ASN A 26 14.83 -13.22 6.39
N SER A 27 14.54 -12.82 7.62
CA SER A 27 15.15 -13.44 8.80
C SER A 27 14.62 -14.87 8.98
N GLY A 28 15.24 -15.63 9.88
CA GLY A 28 14.58 -16.80 10.46
C GLY A 28 13.30 -16.40 11.19
N TYR A 29 12.39 -17.36 11.36
CA TYR A 29 11.20 -17.15 12.20
C TYR A 29 11.59 -16.98 13.66
N PHE A 30 10.95 -16.05 14.35
CA PHE A 30 11.11 -15.83 15.77
C PHE A 30 9.75 -15.70 16.45
N LYS A 31 9.74 -15.95 17.76
CA LYS A 31 8.52 -15.96 18.56
C LYS A 31 8.49 -14.79 19.53
N ILE A 32 7.42 -14.00 19.48
CA ILE A 32 7.11 -12.93 20.42
C ILE A 32 5.62 -13.09 20.76
N LYS A 33 5.30 -13.16 22.06
CA LYS A 33 3.92 -13.37 22.57
C LYS A 33 3.23 -14.58 21.93
N ASP A 34 3.96 -15.69 21.83
CA ASP A 34 3.55 -16.96 21.21
C ASP A 34 3.21 -16.95 19.71
N LEU A 35 3.32 -15.80 19.05
CA LEU A 35 3.14 -15.67 17.62
C LEU A 35 4.47 -15.79 16.88
N ASN A 36 4.43 -16.36 15.68
CA ASN A 36 5.59 -16.51 14.82
C ASN A 36 5.70 -15.30 13.90
N TRP A 37 6.86 -14.66 13.89
CA TRP A 37 7.17 -13.47 13.11
C TRP A 37 8.44 -13.70 12.30
N TYR A 38 8.67 -12.85 11.30
CA TYR A 38 9.96 -12.71 10.65
C TYR A 38 10.13 -11.26 10.17
N LEU A 39 11.38 -10.84 10.01
CA LEU A 39 11.72 -9.57 9.39
C LEU A 39 11.98 -9.77 7.91
N GLN A 40 11.62 -8.78 7.08
CA GLN A 40 12.05 -8.69 5.69
C GLN A 40 12.90 -7.45 5.51
N LEU A 41 14.04 -7.63 4.85
CA LEU A 41 15.05 -6.62 4.59
C LEU A 41 15.26 -6.48 3.09
N ASN A 42 15.20 -5.25 2.59
CA ASN A 42 15.60 -4.92 1.22
C ASN A 42 16.64 -3.80 1.30
N LEU A 43 17.85 -4.05 0.81
CA LEU A 43 18.98 -3.11 0.83
C LEU A 43 19.11 -2.32 -0.48
N LYS A 44 18.24 -2.57 -1.46
CA LYS A 44 18.26 -1.88 -2.77
C LYS A 44 16.90 -1.29 -3.11
N ASP A 45 16.13 -0.90 -2.10
CA ASP A 45 14.87 -0.21 -2.32
C ASP A 45 15.13 1.19 -2.90
N ARG A 46 14.21 1.67 -3.74
CA ARG A 46 14.37 2.96 -4.45
C ARG A 46 13.09 3.76 -4.38
N LYS A 47 13.23 5.03 -4.02
CA LYS A 47 12.13 5.98 -4.16
C LYS A 47 11.90 6.25 -5.65
N SER A 48 10.65 6.49 -6.02
CA SER A 48 10.31 6.82 -7.40
C SER A 48 11.08 8.06 -7.86
N GLY A 49 11.89 7.92 -8.91
CA GLY A 49 12.71 9.02 -9.45
C GLY A 49 14.00 9.31 -8.68
N ASP A 50 14.34 8.49 -7.67
CA ASP A 50 15.62 8.53 -6.99
C ASP A 50 16.48 7.34 -7.45
N GLU A 51 17.71 7.60 -7.85
CA GLU A 51 18.67 6.57 -8.24
C GLU A 51 19.39 5.97 -7.04
N ARG A 52 19.27 6.58 -5.86
CA ARG A 52 19.91 6.11 -4.64
C ARG A 52 19.20 4.91 -4.05
N GLU A 53 20.00 4.05 -3.44
CA GLU A 53 19.54 2.84 -2.78
C GLU A 53 19.31 3.08 -1.29
N TYR A 54 18.22 2.53 -0.81
CA TYR A 54 17.82 2.62 0.57
C TYR A 54 17.59 1.23 1.18
N VAL A 55 17.75 1.18 2.49
CA VAL A 55 17.38 0.04 3.31
C VAL A 55 15.92 0.17 3.73
N SER A 56 15.16 -0.90 3.52
CA SER A 56 13.77 -1.05 3.93
C SER A 56 13.63 -2.25 4.85
N LEU A 57 12.79 -2.11 5.87
CA LEU A 57 12.61 -3.11 6.91
C LEU A 57 11.12 -3.28 7.21
N ILE A 58 10.66 -4.53 7.20
CA ILE A 58 9.25 -4.88 7.40
C ILE A 58 9.15 -5.99 8.45
N LEU A 59 8.24 -5.82 9.41
CA LEU A 59 7.81 -6.90 10.30
C LEU A 59 6.64 -7.66 9.67
N VAL A 60 6.71 -8.99 9.71
CA VAL A 60 5.67 -9.85 9.14
C VAL A 60 5.20 -10.89 10.14
N LEU A 61 3.88 -10.96 10.31
CA LEU A 61 3.20 -12.04 11.01
C LEU A 61 3.14 -13.29 10.13
N SER A 62 3.71 -14.39 10.63
CA SER A 62 3.71 -15.67 9.94
C SER A 62 2.34 -16.32 9.97
N LYS A 63 1.97 -16.95 8.85
CA LYS A 63 0.78 -17.84 8.76
C LYS A 63 0.89 -19.05 9.68
N THR A 64 2.11 -19.46 10.03
CA THR A 64 2.37 -20.59 10.93
C THR A 64 2.13 -20.26 12.41
N SER A 65 1.62 -19.06 12.73
CA SER A 65 1.31 -18.67 14.11
C SER A 65 0.11 -19.40 14.71
N GLY A 66 -0.60 -20.25 13.93
CA GLY A 66 -1.75 -21.01 14.43
C GLY A 66 -2.91 -20.13 14.88
N LEU A 67 -2.96 -18.89 14.40
CA LEU A 67 -4.02 -17.94 14.71
C LEU A 67 -5.30 -18.32 13.97
N GLU A 68 -6.42 -18.27 14.69
CA GLU A 68 -7.74 -18.35 14.07
C GLU A 68 -7.93 -17.17 13.09
N PRO A 69 -8.58 -17.38 11.93
CA PRO A 69 -8.76 -16.34 10.91
C PRO A 69 -9.47 -15.07 11.38
N ASP A 70 -10.24 -15.16 12.46
CA ASP A 70 -11.00 -14.07 13.08
C ASP A 70 -10.19 -13.31 14.15
N THR A 71 -8.93 -13.66 14.35
CA THR A 71 -8.08 -13.03 15.37
C THR A 71 -7.35 -11.83 14.80
N ILE A 72 -7.44 -10.73 15.53
CA ILE A 72 -6.70 -9.50 15.29
C ILE A 72 -5.59 -9.38 16.31
N VAL A 73 -4.41 -9.02 15.82
CA VAL A 73 -3.24 -8.74 16.62
C VAL A 73 -2.92 -7.26 16.48
N GLU A 74 -3.23 -6.47 17.50
CA GLU A 74 -2.83 -5.07 17.57
C GLU A 74 -1.47 -4.96 18.24
N ALA A 75 -0.48 -4.45 17.51
CA ALA A 75 0.88 -4.31 18.01
C ALA A 75 1.42 -2.91 17.74
N SER A 76 2.03 -2.31 18.77
CA SER A 76 2.91 -1.16 18.65
C SER A 76 4.34 -1.64 18.82
N PHE A 77 5.22 -1.30 17.89
CA PHE A 77 6.58 -1.83 17.84
C PHE A 77 7.56 -0.84 17.21
N LYS A 78 8.84 -0.96 17.55
CA LYS A 78 9.94 -0.27 16.88
C LYS A 78 10.63 -1.22 15.91
N LEU A 79 11.00 -0.70 14.74
CA LEU A 79 11.99 -1.32 13.86
C LEU A 79 13.32 -0.61 14.03
N LEU A 80 14.40 -1.38 14.15
CA LEU A 80 15.71 -0.86 14.50
C LEU A 80 16.79 -1.30 13.51
N ILE A 81 17.72 -0.39 13.23
CA ILE A 81 19.07 -0.66 12.75
C ILE A 81 20.02 -0.21 13.86
N TYR A 82 20.72 -1.14 14.49
CA TYR A 82 21.54 -0.86 15.65
C TYR A 82 22.86 -0.23 15.23
N ASP A 83 23.12 0.99 15.72
CA ASP A 83 24.48 1.51 15.86
C ASP A 83 25.22 0.70 16.93
N GLN A 84 26.24 -0.03 16.49
CA GLN A 84 27.02 -0.97 17.30
C GLN A 84 28.22 -0.30 17.99
N ALA A 85 28.49 0.98 17.69
CA ALA A 85 29.67 1.70 18.20
C ALA A 85 29.31 2.79 19.21
N TYR A 86 28.24 3.56 18.97
CA TYR A 86 27.91 4.75 19.75
C TYR A 86 26.50 4.74 20.36
N GLY A 87 25.71 3.68 20.11
CA GLY A 87 24.37 3.54 20.64
C GLY A 87 23.31 4.45 20.00
N ARG A 88 23.63 5.14 18.90
CA ARG A 88 22.68 6.00 18.16
C ARG A 88 21.94 5.19 17.10
N HIS A 89 21.06 4.31 17.55
CA HIS A 89 20.30 3.43 16.66
C HIS A 89 19.39 4.22 15.73
N SER A 90 19.17 3.71 14.51
CA SER A 90 18.09 4.18 13.66
C SER A 90 16.83 3.42 14.05
N GLU A 91 15.87 4.10 14.69
CA GLU A 91 14.64 3.49 15.17
C GLU A 91 13.41 4.20 14.61
N HIS A 92 12.37 3.44 14.27
CA HIS A 92 11.08 3.96 13.81
C HIS A 92 9.96 3.18 14.49
N GLU A 93 8.98 3.89 15.03
CA GLU A 93 7.84 3.32 15.75
C GLU A 93 6.62 3.19 14.84
N PHE A 94 5.91 2.07 14.97
CA PHE A 94 4.71 1.73 14.22
C PHE A 94 3.61 1.28 15.16
N SER A 95 2.36 1.48 14.76
CA SER A 95 1.20 0.81 15.34
C SER A 95 0.40 0.19 14.20
N HIS A 96 0.16 -1.12 14.28
CA HIS A 96 -0.48 -1.86 13.20
C HIS A 96 -1.41 -2.96 13.72
N ARG A 97 -2.43 -3.24 12.90
CA ARG A 97 -3.41 -4.29 13.11
C ARG A 97 -3.09 -5.47 12.20
N PHE A 98 -2.39 -6.47 12.73
CA PHE A 98 -2.05 -7.68 11.99
C PHE A 98 -3.20 -8.68 12.00
N GLN A 99 -3.39 -9.34 10.86
CA GLN A 99 -4.27 -10.52 10.71
C GLN A 99 -3.57 -11.55 9.84
N THR A 100 -4.16 -12.73 9.67
CA THR A 100 -3.60 -13.80 8.81
C THR A 100 -3.85 -13.58 7.32
N THR A 101 -4.49 -12.47 6.93
CA THR A 101 -4.74 -12.09 5.54
C THR A 101 -3.54 -11.37 4.92
N GLU A 102 -3.25 -11.64 3.64
CA GLU A 102 -2.07 -11.09 2.94
C GLU A 102 -1.88 -9.58 3.08
N SER A 103 -2.97 -8.80 3.04
CA SER A 103 -2.91 -7.34 3.06
C SER A 103 -2.59 -6.72 4.42
N SER A 104 -2.76 -7.44 5.53
CA SER A 104 -2.51 -6.92 6.87
C SER A 104 -1.47 -7.72 7.66
N ARG A 105 -0.88 -8.77 7.07
CA ARG A 105 0.19 -9.57 7.69
C ARG A 105 1.50 -8.84 7.91
N SER A 106 1.72 -7.69 7.28
CA SER A 106 3.01 -6.99 7.31
C SER A 106 2.86 -5.50 7.58
N SER A 107 3.83 -4.92 8.28
CA SER A 107 3.94 -3.48 8.51
C SER A 107 5.40 -3.08 8.74
N GLY A 108 5.78 -1.90 8.28
CA GLY A 108 7.15 -1.41 8.40
C GLY A 108 7.40 -0.19 7.53
N ILE A 109 8.66 0.01 7.15
CA ILE A 109 9.12 1.21 6.46
C ILE A 109 9.91 0.89 5.20
N SER A 110 9.51 1.54 4.12
CA SER A 110 10.30 1.65 2.91
C SER A 110 11.26 2.82 3.00
N CYS A 111 12.47 2.62 2.48
CA CYS A 111 13.52 3.61 2.36
C CYS A 111 13.90 4.30 3.69
N MET A 112 14.07 3.50 4.75
CA MET A 112 14.37 3.91 6.13
C MET A 112 15.68 4.69 6.25
N ILE A 113 16.75 4.22 5.61
CA ILE A 113 18.06 4.87 5.60
C ILE A 113 18.75 4.67 4.25
N LEU A 114 19.50 5.66 3.80
CA LEU A 114 20.36 5.52 2.62
C LEU A 114 21.43 4.46 2.88
N VAL A 115 21.64 3.57 1.91
CA VAL A 115 22.74 2.59 1.97
C VAL A 115 24.08 3.31 2.11
N TYR A 116 24.24 4.45 1.43
CA TYR A 116 25.43 5.29 1.55
C TYR A 116 25.67 5.72 3.02
N THR A 117 24.66 6.27 3.70
CA THR A 117 24.76 6.68 5.12
C THR A 117 25.05 5.49 6.03
N LEU A 118 24.44 4.34 5.75
CA LEU A 118 24.69 3.13 6.52
C LEU A 118 26.15 2.65 6.39
N LYS A 119 26.74 2.79 5.20
CA LYS A 119 28.14 2.41 4.90
C LYS A 119 29.19 3.39 5.43
N GLU A 120 28.82 4.60 5.84
CA GLU A 120 29.80 5.57 6.33
C GLU A 120 30.52 5.00 7.58
N PRO A 121 31.87 4.98 7.62
CA PRO A 121 32.61 4.42 8.76
C PRO A 121 32.27 5.07 10.10
N SER A 122 31.83 6.34 10.08
CA SER A 122 31.39 7.08 11.26
C SER A 122 29.96 6.78 11.71
N SER A 123 29.19 6.00 10.95
CA SER A 123 27.78 5.71 11.24
C SER A 123 27.62 4.76 12.43
N GLY A 124 28.56 3.82 12.60
CA GLY A 124 28.51 2.78 13.62
C GLY A 124 27.55 1.63 13.30
N PHE A 125 26.84 1.66 12.17
CA PHE A 125 25.88 0.61 11.80
C PHE A 125 26.53 -0.68 11.27
N ILE A 126 27.68 -0.57 10.62
CA ILE A 126 28.50 -1.72 10.18
C ILE A 126 29.76 -1.77 11.03
N VAL A 127 29.94 -2.85 11.77
CA VAL A 127 31.15 -3.13 12.57
C VAL A 127 31.60 -4.55 12.27
N GLY A 128 32.87 -4.72 11.89
CA GLY A 128 33.43 -6.04 11.60
C GLY A 128 32.77 -6.78 10.43
N ASP A 129 32.27 -6.04 9.42
CA ASP A 129 31.48 -6.56 8.29
C ASP A 129 30.13 -7.18 8.72
N SER A 130 29.61 -6.76 9.88
CA SER A 130 28.30 -7.17 10.38
C SER A 130 27.38 -5.97 10.58
N CYS A 131 26.10 -6.14 10.26
CA CYS A 131 25.04 -5.16 10.52
C CYS A 131 23.92 -5.82 11.31
N VAL A 132 23.31 -5.08 12.24
CA VAL A 132 22.33 -5.63 13.18
C VAL A 132 21.00 -4.91 13.05
N PHE A 133 19.95 -5.68 12.78
CA PHE A 133 18.57 -5.22 12.66
C PHE A 133 17.75 -5.74 13.83
N GLY A 134 16.58 -5.15 14.09
CA GLY A 134 15.69 -5.72 15.09
C GLY A 134 14.30 -5.15 15.11
N VAL A 135 13.51 -5.75 15.99
CA VAL A 135 12.18 -5.29 16.37
C VAL A 135 12.04 -5.30 17.88
N GLU A 136 11.39 -4.29 18.43
CA GLU A 136 11.02 -4.21 19.84
C GLU A 136 9.52 -3.96 19.95
N LEU A 137 8.81 -4.84 20.65
CA LEU A 137 7.38 -4.73 20.90
C LEU A 137 7.12 -3.84 22.11
N ILE A 138 6.40 -2.73 21.90
CA ILE A 138 6.01 -1.79 22.94
C ILE A 138 4.66 -2.18 23.54
N LYS A 139 3.67 -2.43 22.68
CA LYS A 139 2.31 -2.78 23.08
C LYS A 139 1.81 -3.94 22.24
N PHE A 140 1.05 -4.84 22.86
CA PHE A 140 0.51 -6.00 22.19
C PHE A 140 -0.82 -6.42 22.80
N THR A 141 -1.82 -6.59 21.94
CA THR A 141 -3.15 -7.04 22.33
C THR A 141 -3.72 -7.95 21.25
N THR A 142 -4.33 -9.05 21.68
CA THR A 142 -5.10 -9.93 20.81
C THR A 142 -6.58 -9.71 21.06
N ALA A 143 -7.34 -9.55 19.98
CA ALA A 143 -8.79 -9.43 20.03
C ALA A 143 -9.40 -10.42 19.03
N LYS A 144 -10.42 -11.15 19.47
CA LYS A 144 -11.29 -11.86 18.53
C LYS A 144 -12.26 -10.86 17.92
N VAL A 145 -12.44 -10.90 16.61
CA VAL A 145 -13.53 -10.18 15.97
C VAL A 145 -14.83 -10.70 16.58
N LYS A 146 -15.50 -9.89 17.41
CA LYS A 146 -16.89 -10.17 17.79
C LYS A 146 -17.73 -10.02 16.53
N ASP A 147 -18.58 -11.02 16.31
CA ASP A 147 -19.48 -11.19 15.18
C ASP A 147 -20.07 -9.83 14.71
N GLY A 148 -19.54 -9.40 13.58
CA GLY A 148 -19.78 -8.10 12.93
C GLY A 148 -18.92 -7.95 11.66
N SER A 149 -18.22 -9.01 11.26
CA SER A 149 -17.51 -9.10 9.99
C SER A 149 -18.52 -9.53 8.93
N GLY A 150 -18.88 -8.61 8.04
CA GLY A 150 -19.61 -8.96 6.84
C GLY A 150 -18.85 -10.05 6.09
N THR A 151 -19.46 -11.23 5.97
CA THR A 151 -18.83 -12.36 5.31
C THR A 151 -18.84 -12.11 3.80
N LEU A 152 -17.66 -12.03 3.19
CA LEU A 152 -17.52 -11.87 1.74
C LEU A 152 -17.76 -13.22 1.05
N HIS A 153 -19.01 -13.53 0.75
CA HIS A 153 -19.35 -14.68 -0.09
C HIS A 153 -19.12 -14.35 -1.56
N VAL A 154 -17.93 -14.70 -2.09
CA VAL A 154 -17.72 -14.73 -3.54
C VAL A 154 -18.52 -15.89 -4.12
N GLN A 155 -19.80 -15.65 -4.43
CA GLN A 155 -20.54 -16.56 -5.29
C GLN A 155 -19.94 -16.47 -6.68
N LYS A 156 -19.31 -17.56 -7.15
CA LYS A 156 -19.00 -17.75 -8.56
C LYS A 156 -20.32 -17.80 -9.33
N ARG A 157 -20.87 -16.66 -9.72
CA ARG A 157 -21.88 -16.61 -10.76
C ARG A 157 -21.18 -16.93 -12.07
N ILE A 158 -21.24 -18.19 -12.46
CA ILE A 158 -21.05 -18.58 -13.86
C ILE A 158 -22.14 -17.84 -14.63
N GLY A 159 -21.80 -16.76 -15.34
CA GLY A 159 -22.79 -16.09 -16.19
C GLY A 159 -22.67 -14.60 -16.47
N PHE A 160 -21.58 -13.89 -16.13
CA PHE A 160 -21.32 -12.57 -16.72
C PHE A 160 -19.89 -12.49 -17.23
N CYS A 161 -19.63 -13.06 -18.41
CA CYS A 161 -18.64 -12.48 -19.30
C CYS A 161 -19.27 -11.21 -19.89
N SER A 162 -19.39 -10.15 -19.08
CA SER A 162 -19.59 -8.82 -19.64
C SER A 162 -18.28 -8.46 -20.33
N ALA A 163 -18.36 -7.94 -21.55
CA ALA A 163 -17.21 -7.32 -22.19
C ALA A 163 -16.56 -6.34 -21.19
N ARG A 164 -15.22 -6.23 -21.18
CA ARG A 164 -14.53 -5.21 -20.38
C ARG A 164 -15.02 -3.84 -20.86
N GLU A 165 -15.98 -3.28 -20.13
CA GLU A 165 -16.47 -1.93 -20.35
C GLU A 165 -15.52 -0.99 -19.63
N ALA A 166 -14.87 -0.12 -20.40
CA ALA A 166 -14.00 0.91 -19.86
C ALA A 166 -14.71 2.25 -20.00
N TYR A 167 -14.80 3.00 -18.90
CA TYR A 167 -15.27 4.37 -18.91
C TYR A 167 -14.13 5.32 -19.25
N THR A 168 -14.38 6.29 -20.12
CA THR A 168 -13.41 7.33 -20.48
C THR A 168 -13.88 8.71 -20.02
N TRP A 169 -12.99 9.44 -19.35
CA TRP A 169 -13.21 10.81 -18.91
C TRP A 169 -12.19 11.73 -19.55
N ILE A 170 -12.67 12.74 -20.29
CA ILE A 170 -11.83 13.77 -20.91
C ILE A 170 -11.98 15.07 -20.13
N ILE A 171 -10.85 15.64 -19.71
CA ILE A 171 -10.77 16.93 -19.04
C ILE A 171 -10.17 17.91 -20.03
N ASN A 172 -10.96 18.86 -20.54
CA ASN A 172 -10.54 19.73 -21.66
C ASN A 172 -9.62 20.92 -21.27
N ASP A 173 -9.48 21.23 -19.98
CA ASP A 173 -8.61 22.31 -19.45
C ASP A 173 -7.78 21.82 -18.25
N PHE A 174 -7.16 20.65 -18.38
CA PHE A 174 -6.48 19.97 -17.28
C PHE A 174 -5.42 20.86 -16.58
N LEU A 175 -4.67 21.64 -17.36
CA LEU A 175 -3.61 22.52 -16.84
C LEU A 175 -4.15 23.68 -15.99
N SER A 176 -5.43 24.02 -16.13
CA SER A 176 -6.09 25.11 -15.40
C SER A 176 -6.69 24.64 -14.07
N LEU A 177 -6.68 23.34 -13.77
CA LEU A 177 -7.23 22.78 -12.54
C LEU A 177 -6.37 23.17 -11.33
N LYS A 178 -6.97 23.90 -10.39
CA LYS A 178 -6.33 24.33 -9.13
C LYS A 178 -6.69 23.45 -7.92
N GLY A 179 -7.60 22.49 -8.10
CA GLY A 179 -8.12 21.67 -7.02
C GLY A 179 -8.70 20.35 -7.51
N ARG A 180 -9.27 19.60 -6.57
CA ARG A 180 -9.93 18.31 -6.81
C ARG A 180 -11.03 18.47 -7.86
N CYS A 181 -11.18 17.47 -8.73
CA CYS A 181 -12.26 17.39 -9.70
C CYS A 181 -12.85 15.98 -9.77
N TYR A 182 -14.07 15.89 -10.31
CA TYR A 182 -14.86 14.67 -10.37
C TYR A 182 -15.28 14.38 -11.81
N SER A 183 -15.31 13.10 -12.18
CA SER A 183 -15.95 12.68 -13.42
C SER A 183 -17.47 12.75 -13.29
N PRO A 184 -18.21 12.78 -14.40
CA PRO A 184 -19.60 12.32 -14.43
C PRO A 184 -19.73 10.92 -13.83
N GLU A 185 -20.91 10.62 -13.28
CA GLU A 185 -21.25 9.25 -12.90
C GLU A 185 -21.34 8.36 -14.15
N PHE A 186 -20.88 7.12 -14.01
CA PHE A 186 -20.95 6.11 -15.05
C PHE A 186 -21.36 4.77 -14.47
N GLU A 187 -21.93 3.89 -15.29
CA GLU A 187 -22.43 2.60 -14.85
C GLU A 187 -21.59 1.47 -15.46
N ILE A 188 -21.04 0.59 -14.60
CA ILE A 188 -20.36 -0.64 -15.01
C ILE A 188 -20.78 -1.74 -14.05
N GLY A 189 -21.16 -2.89 -14.60
CA GLY A 189 -21.58 -4.06 -13.81
C GLY A 189 -22.84 -3.80 -12.96
N GLY A 190 -23.73 -2.92 -13.44
CA GLY A 190 -24.98 -2.53 -12.76
C GLY A 190 -24.76 -1.66 -11.53
N HIS A 191 -23.60 -1.02 -11.40
CA HIS A 191 -23.24 -0.17 -10.28
C HIS A 191 -22.82 1.19 -10.82
N LYS A 192 -23.21 2.26 -10.12
CA LYS A 192 -22.82 3.62 -10.47
C LYS A 192 -21.50 3.98 -9.79
N TRP A 193 -20.60 4.55 -10.56
CA TRP A 193 -19.25 4.90 -10.16
C TRP A 193 -18.94 6.34 -10.56
N TYR A 194 -17.97 6.95 -9.89
CA TYR A 194 -17.35 8.19 -10.35
C TYR A 194 -15.87 8.20 -9.96
N LEU A 195 -15.09 8.99 -10.69
CA LEU A 195 -13.66 9.20 -10.42
C LEU A 195 -13.45 10.51 -9.69
N THR A 196 -12.48 10.51 -8.78
CA THR A 196 -11.94 11.73 -8.16
C THR A 196 -10.47 11.86 -8.51
N MET A 197 -10.07 13.03 -9.02
CA MET A 197 -8.67 13.33 -9.32
C MET A 197 -8.18 14.53 -8.51
N TYR A 198 -6.94 14.42 -8.02
CA TYR A 198 -6.19 15.49 -7.39
C TYR A 198 -4.96 15.81 -8.24
N PRO A 199 -5.01 16.81 -9.12
CA PRO A 199 -3.93 17.09 -10.06
C PRO A 199 -2.61 17.53 -9.38
N SER A 200 -2.69 18.05 -8.15
CA SER A 200 -1.56 18.46 -7.31
C SER A 200 -1.46 17.64 -6.01
N GLY A 201 -2.08 16.46 -5.98
CA GLY A 201 -2.12 15.59 -4.81
C GLY A 201 -3.14 15.98 -3.75
N THR A 202 -3.26 15.13 -2.72
CA THR A 202 -4.19 15.32 -1.60
C THR A 202 -3.68 16.29 -0.54
N GLY A 203 -2.41 16.68 -0.61
CA GLY A 203 -1.75 17.56 0.36
C GLY A 203 -1.45 16.90 1.71
N ILE A 204 -1.73 15.60 1.88
CA ILE A 204 -1.59 14.86 3.15
C ILE A 204 -0.12 14.64 3.51
N ASP A 205 0.77 14.51 2.52
CA ASP A 205 2.20 14.20 2.73
C ASP A 205 3.16 15.36 2.37
N GLY A 206 2.66 16.59 2.23
CA GLY A 206 3.50 17.76 1.90
C GLY A 206 4.01 17.82 0.44
N ASP A 207 3.97 16.72 -0.31
CA ASP A 207 4.33 16.65 -1.74
C ASP A 207 3.17 17.16 -2.62
N LYS A 208 3.18 18.46 -2.92
CA LYS A 208 2.22 19.16 -3.81
C LYS A 208 2.40 18.84 -5.31
N GLU A 209 3.18 17.82 -5.65
CA GLU A 209 3.63 17.54 -7.02
C GLU A 209 3.32 16.13 -7.53
N ILE A 210 2.45 15.38 -6.84
CA ILE A 210 2.05 14.04 -7.28
C ILE A 210 0.54 13.98 -7.49
N LEU A 211 0.11 13.64 -8.70
CA LEU A 211 -1.30 13.45 -9.06
C LEU A 211 -1.85 12.18 -8.40
N SER A 212 -3.02 12.31 -7.79
CA SER A 212 -3.78 11.18 -7.20
C SER A 212 -5.06 10.91 -7.98
N LEU A 213 -5.46 9.64 -8.05
CA LEU A 213 -6.67 9.21 -8.77
C LEU A 213 -7.38 8.08 -8.02
N TYR A 214 -8.69 8.24 -7.83
CA TYR A 214 -9.53 7.35 -7.02
C TYR A 214 -10.83 7.00 -7.75
N LEU A 215 -11.32 5.78 -7.52
CA LEU A 215 -12.65 5.31 -7.89
C LEU A 215 -13.55 5.32 -6.64
N HIS A 216 -14.77 5.77 -6.84
CA HIS A 216 -15.82 5.79 -5.82
C HIS A 216 -17.08 5.12 -6.35
N MET A 217 -17.84 4.52 -5.44
CA MET A 217 -19.19 4.06 -5.72
C MET A 217 -20.18 5.18 -5.40
N ALA A 218 -21.08 5.49 -6.34
CA ALA A 218 -22.13 6.48 -6.12
C ALA A 218 -23.24 5.91 -5.23
N LYS A 219 -23.90 6.76 -4.44
CA LYS A 219 -25.04 6.34 -3.62
C LYS A 219 -26.19 5.89 -4.54
N PRO A 220 -26.80 4.72 -4.29
CA PRO A 220 -28.03 4.34 -4.97
C PRO A 220 -29.16 5.29 -4.57
N ASN A 221 -29.86 5.85 -5.55
CA ASN A 221 -31.04 6.68 -5.30
C ASN A 221 -32.17 5.79 -4.77
N GLY A 222 -32.37 5.78 -3.45
CA GLY A 222 -33.58 5.25 -2.81
C GLY A 222 -33.62 3.76 -2.50
N ASP A 223 -32.59 2.97 -2.87
CA ASP A 223 -32.54 1.55 -2.48
C ASP A 223 -31.66 1.35 -1.23
N ALA A 224 -32.31 1.33 -0.07
CA ALA A 224 -31.66 1.11 1.23
C ALA A 224 -30.99 -0.27 1.34
N SER A 225 -31.31 -1.23 0.46
CA SER A 225 -30.74 -2.58 0.52
C SER A 225 -29.27 -2.66 0.09
N LEU A 226 -28.79 -1.68 -0.68
CA LEU A 226 -27.41 -1.59 -1.16
C LEU A 226 -26.48 -0.80 -0.22
N GLN A 227 -27.02 -0.14 0.81
CA GLN A 227 -26.21 0.69 1.72
C GLN A 227 -25.23 -0.13 2.56
N ASN A 228 -25.46 -1.43 2.74
CA ASN A 228 -24.61 -2.34 3.52
C ASN A 228 -23.97 -3.46 2.68
N SER A 229 -23.97 -3.34 1.34
CA SER A 229 -23.33 -4.31 0.47
C SER A 229 -22.04 -3.74 -0.13
N GLY A 230 -20.90 -4.28 0.28
CA GLY A 230 -19.63 -3.98 -0.37
C GLY A 230 -19.45 -4.81 -1.65
N VAL A 231 -18.76 -4.28 -2.63
CA VAL A 231 -18.54 -4.95 -3.92
C VAL A 231 -17.05 -5.08 -4.14
N LEU A 232 -16.60 -6.32 -4.32
CA LEU A 232 -15.22 -6.63 -4.65
C LEU A 232 -15.03 -6.35 -6.14
N VAL A 233 -14.11 -5.43 -6.46
CA VAL A 233 -13.79 -5.04 -7.82
C VAL A 233 -12.30 -5.17 -8.10
N GLU A 234 -11.96 -5.53 -9.32
CA GLU A 234 -10.64 -5.26 -9.90
C GLU A 234 -10.77 -3.99 -10.73
N VAL A 235 -9.94 -2.99 -10.44
CA VAL A 235 -9.95 -1.70 -11.12
C VAL A 235 -8.60 -1.46 -11.78
N SER A 236 -8.63 -1.03 -13.04
CA SER A 236 -7.48 -0.46 -13.75
C SER A 236 -7.76 0.99 -14.11
N LEU A 237 -7.01 1.92 -13.52
CA LEU A 237 -7.09 3.33 -13.85
C LEU A 237 -5.91 3.70 -14.75
N SER A 238 -6.18 4.43 -15.83
CA SER A 238 -5.18 4.82 -16.81
C SER A 238 -5.24 6.31 -17.13
N ILE A 239 -4.07 6.94 -17.25
CA ILE A 239 -3.90 8.27 -17.84
C ILE A 239 -3.23 8.07 -19.20
N LYS A 240 -3.90 8.53 -20.28
CA LYS A 240 -3.47 8.31 -21.67
C LYS A 240 -3.20 9.63 -22.36
N ASP A 241 -2.08 9.73 -23.06
CA ASP A 241 -1.87 10.78 -24.05
C ASP A 241 -2.45 10.33 -25.38
N LYS A 242 -3.36 11.15 -25.94
CA LYS A 242 -3.99 10.90 -27.23
C LYS A 242 -3.02 11.07 -28.40
N VAL A 243 -1.86 11.71 -28.20
CA VAL A 243 -0.93 12.06 -29.27
C VAL A 243 0.27 11.11 -29.33
N THR A 244 0.97 10.92 -28.22
CA THR A 244 2.22 10.14 -28.17
C THR A 244 2.03 8.65 -27.89
N SER A 245 0.78 8.18 -27.73
CA SER A 245 0.45 6.83 -27.23
C SER A 245 0.99 6.51 -25.83
N ASN A 246 1.53 7.51 -25.11
CA ASN A 246 1.96 7.34 -23.73
C ASN A 246 0.77 6.94 -22.85
N ARG A 247 0.98 5.94 -22.01
CA ARG A 247 -0.04 5.40 -21.11
C ARG A 247 0.60 5.04 -19.78
N LYS A 248 0.01 5.54 -18.69
CA LYS A 248 0.28 5.02 -17.34
C LYS A 248 -0.96 4.33 -16.82
N THR A 249 -0.83 3.08 -16.39
CA THR A 249 -1.93 2.29 -15.85
C THR A 249 -1.51 1.69 -14.51
N MET A 250 -2.42 1.74 -13.53
CA MET A 250 -2.29 1.00 -12.28
C MET A 250 -3.51 0.11 -12.10
N THR A 251 -3.28 -1.10 -11.61
CA THR A 251 -4.31 -2.12 -11.45
C THR A 251 -4.27 -2.67 -10.03
N GLY A 252 -5.43 -2.83 -9.42
CA GLY A 252 -5.55 -3.39 -8.08
C GLY A 252 -6.96 -3.88 -7.79
N ARG A 253 -7.13 -4.48 -6.61
CA ARG A 253 -8.40 -5.04 -6.16
C ARG A 253 -8.78 -4.39 -4.85
N CYS A 254 -10.04 -4.03 -4.71
CA CYS A 254 -10.57 -3.42 -3.51
C CYS A 254 -12.04 -3.78 -3.32
N GLN A 255 -12.51 -3.66 -2.09
CA GLN A 255 -13.93 -3.72 -1.76
C GLN A 255 -14.41 -2.29 -1.57
N LEU A 256 -15.39 -1.87 -2.37
CA LEU A 256 -15.99 -0.53 -2.28
C LEU A 256 -17.42 -0.63 -1.77
N GLN A 257 -17.81 0.33 -0.95
CA GLN A 257 -19.16 0.48 -0.42
C GLN A 257 -19.77 1.77 -0.98
N ALA A 258 -21.10 1.84 -0.99
CA ALA A 258 -21.84 3.05 -1.37
C ALA A 258 -21.85 4.11 -0.24
N THR A 259 -20.68 4.36 0.36
CA THR A 259 -20.47 5.29 1.47
C THR A 259 -19.83 6.57 0.94
N GLU A 260 -20.35 7.72 1.36
CA GLU A 260 -19.87 9.01 0.89
C GLU A 260 -18.43 9.28 1.40
N GLY A 261 -17.53 9.61 0.47
CA GLY A 261 -16.14 9.95 0.80
C GLY A 261 -15.17 8.75 0.86
N GLU A 262 -15.68 7.51 0.90
CA GLU A 262 -14.83 6.32 0.83
C GLU A 262 -14.55 5.95 -0.63
N GLY A 263 -13.33 6.23 -1.08
CA GLY A 263 -12.84 5.83 -2.40
C GLY A 263 -11.57 5.02 -2.29
N TRP A 264 -11.27 4.27 -3.34
CA TRP A 264 -10.04 3.51 -3.44
C TRP A 264 -9.28 3.88 -4.70
N GLY A 265 -7.96 3.97 -4.59
CA GLY A 265 -7.10 4.35 -5.70
C GLY A 265 -5.69 4.63 -5.22
N TRP A 266 -4.98 5.48 -5.96
CA TRP A 266 -3.57 5.74 -5.72
C TRP A 266 -3.35 7.21 -5.40
N SER A 267 -2.87 7.49 -4.19
CA SER A 267 -2.39 8.81 -3.78
C SER A 267 -1.19 9.25 -4.61
N ASN A 268 -0.33 8.31 -4.98
CA ASN A 268 0.88 8.55 -5.78
C ASN A 268 0.78 8.00 -7.20
N PHE A 269 -0.27 8.39 -7.95
CA PHE A 269 -0.52 7.84 -9.27
C PHE A 269 0.53 8.30 -10.30
N MET A 270 0.84 9.59 -10.40
CA MET A 270 1.82 10.10 -11.37
C MET A 270 2.39 11.47 -10.98
N ALA A 271 3.69 11.70 -11.18
CA ALA A 271 4.28 13.02 -10.93
C ALA A 271 3.62 14.08 -11.82
N THR A 272 3.17 15.18 -11.22
CA THR A 272 2.45 16.27 -11.90
C THR A 272 3.28 16.88 -13.03
N LYS A 273 4.62 16.92 -12.90
CA LYS A 273 5.52 17.36 -13.97
C LYS A 273 5.42 16.46 -15.21
N SER A 274 5.50 15.15 -15.05
CA SER A 274 5.37 14.17 -16.14
C SER A 274 3.99 14.25 -16.81
N VAL A 275 2.94 14.46 -16.02
CA VAL A 275 1.58 14.66 -16.54
C VAL A 275 1.54 15.94 -17.40
N LYS A 276 2.07 17.05 -16.89
CA LYS A 276 2.14 18.31 -17.65
C LYS A 276 2.91 18.09 -18.96
N ASP A 277 4.08 17.46 -18.92
CA ASP A 277 4.90 17.19 -20.11
C ASP A 277 4.13 16.43 -21.20
N TRP A 278 3.27 15.48 -20.81
CA TRP A 278 2.43 14.71 -21.75
C TRP A 278 1.28 15.53 -22.34
N TYR A 279 0.76 16.52 -21.61
CA TYR A 279 -0.46 17.26 -21.99
C TYR A 279 -0.22 18.72 -22.41
N LEU A 280 1.03 19.20 -22.39
CA LEU A 280 1.47 20.54 -22.81
C LEU A 280 1.05 20.90 -24.25
N VAL A 281 0.77 19.91 -25.10
CA VAL A 281 0.53 20.14 -26.53
C VAL A 281 -0.92 20.54 -26.85
N LYS A 282 -1.92 20.21 -26.00
CA LYS A 282 -3.35 20.52 -26.29
C LYS A 282 -4.26 20.76 -25.07
N GLY A 283 -3.73 20.74 -23.83
CA GLY A 283 -4.48 21.14 -22.64
C GLY A 283 -5.52 20.15 -22.11
N SER A 284 -5.73 19.00 -22.77
CA SER A 284 -6.70 17.99 -22.35
C SER A 284 -6.07 16.71 -21.82
N CYS A 285 -6.64 16.14 -20.74
CA CYS A 285 -6.21 14.87 -20.14
C CYS A 285 -7.30 13.80 -20.34
N LEU A 286 -6.89 12.61 -20.82
CA LEU A 286 -7.77 11.46 -20.99
C LEU A 286 -7.51 10.42 -19.89
N ILE A 287 -8.55 10.12 -19.13
CA ILE A 287 -8.55 9.11 -18.08
C ILE A 287 -9.44 7.96 -18.52
N GLU A 288 -9.00 6.73 -18.27
CA GLU A 288 -9.77 5.52 -18.51
C GLU A 288 -9.87 4.71 -17.22
N ALA A 289 -11.07 4.24 -16.91
CA ALA A 289 -11.35 3.32 -15.81
C ALA A 289 -11.96 2.03 -16.35
N ASP A 290 -11.21 0.93 -16.24
CA ASP A 290 -11.68 -0.44 -16.50
C ASP A 290 -12.03 -1.06 -15.15
N VAL A 291 -13.29 -1.42 -14.95
CA VAL A 291 -13.83 -1.93 -13.67
C VAL A 291 -14.44 -3.30 -13.90
N ALA A 292 -13.91 -4.32 -13.23
CA ALA A 292 -14.43 -5.68 -13.27
C ALA A 292 -15.04 -6.04 -11.90
N ILE A 293 -16.32 -6.39 -11.89
CA ILE A 293 -17.02 -6.86 -10.68
C ILE A 293 -16.63 -8.32 -10.43
N LEU A 294 -15.94 -8.56 -9.32
CA LEU A 294 -15.47 -9.89 -8.94
C LEU A 294 -16.43 -10.62 -7.98
N GLY A 295 -17.22 -9.86 -7.21
CA GLY A 295 -18.23 -10.42 -6.32
C GLY A 295 -18.91 -9.39 -5.44
N SER A 296 -20.08 -9.75 -4.91
CA SER A 296 -20.81 -8.96 -3.92
C SER A 296 -20.57 -9.52 -2.52
N SER A 297 -20.50 -8.64 -1.52
CA SER A 297 -20.53 -8.99 -0.11
C SER A 297 -21.76 -8.39 0.54
N LYS A 298 -22.37 -9.12 1.48
CA LYS A 298 -23.39 -8.57 2.36
C LYS A 298 -22.80 -8.46 3.75
N MET A 299 -22.88 -7.29 4.34
CA MET A 299 -22.62 -7.13 5.76
C MET A 299 -23.96 -7.31 6.49
N ASN A 300 -24.03 -8.30 7.39
CA ASN A 300 -25.16 -8.48 8.30
C ASN A 300 -25.00 -7.57 9.52
#